data_AF-A0A1G1WL92-F1
#
_entry.id   AF-A0A1G1WL92-F1
#
_cell.length_a   1.000
_cell.length_b   1.000
_cell.length_c   1.000
_cell.angle_alpha   90.00
_cell.angle_beta   90.00
_cell.angle_gamma   90.00
#
_symmetry.space_group_name_H-M   'P 1'
#
loop_
_entity.id
_entity.type
_entity.pdbx_description
1 polymer ?
#
loop_
_entity_poly.entity_id
_entity_poly.type
_entity_poly.pdbx_seq_one_letter_code
_entity_poly.pdbx_strand_id
1 'polypeptide(L)'
;MKVAKIISVIGGIIYLVYWVFILLTSFKLGGVYSDLDLGYNPLVSIVLVNVLGLGLIVANFGYFYYLVSKEKKGELVKNAVLFSILIAGVPLLLFPAISVIFLILPLYSITSAF
;
A
#
# COMPACT_ATOMS: atom_id res chain seq x y z
N MET A 1 -17.52 13.88 -11.22
CA MET A 1 -16.97 14.10 -9.86
C MET A 1 -17.41 13.03 -8.86
N LYS A 2 -18.71 12.75 -8.70
CA LYS A 2 -19.22 11.73 -7.75
C LYS A 2 -18.56 10.34 -7.89
N VAL A 3 -18.48 9.81 -9.11
CA VAL A 3 -17.86 8.49 -9.39
C VAL A 3 -16.38 8.46 -9.00
N ALA A 4 -15.61 9.48 -9.39
CA ALA A 4 -14.19 9.59 -9.05
C ALA A 4 -13.96 9.55 -7.52
N LYS A 5 -14.77 10.30 -6.77
CA LYS A 5 -14.72 10.27 -5.30
C LYS A 5 -14.98 8.88 -4.72
N ILE A 6 -15.98 8.17 -5.24
CA ILE A 6 -16.30 6.79 -4.80
C ILE A 6 -15.12 5.87 -5.04
N ILE A 7 -14.53 5.89 -6.23
CA ILE A 7 -13.37 5.07 -6.59
C ILE A 7 -12.19 5.36 -5.65
N SER A 8 -11.89 6.64 -5.38
CA SER A 8 -10.80 7.02 -4.49
C SER A 8 -11.02 6.60 -3.04
N VAL A 9 -12.26 6.66 -2.53
CA VAL A 9 -12.59 6.16 -1.18
C VAL A 9 -12.43 4.65 -1.11
N ILE A 10 -12.98 3.91 -2.08
CA ILE A 10 -12.87 2.45 -2.13
C ILE A 10 -11.40 2.04 -2.22
N GLY A 11 -10.62 2.67 -3.10
CA GLY A 11 -9.18 2.44 -3.23
C GLY A 11 -8.44 2.68 -1.92
N GLY A 12 -8.70 3.81 -1.26
CA GLY A 12 -8.11 4.14 0.05
C GLY A 12 -8.43 3.11 1.14
N ILE A 13 -9.67 2.63 1.21
CA ILE A 13 -10.08 1.58 2.16
C ILE A 13 -9.36 0.26 1.85
N ILE A 14 -9.27 -0.15 0.58
CA ILE A 14 -8.58 -1.38 0.20
C ILE A 14 -7.10 -1.30 0.60
N TYR A 15 -6.42 -0.18 0.30
CA TYR A 15 -5.03 0.00 0.72
C TYR A 15 -4.86 0.00 2.24
N LEU A 16 -5.81 0.58 2.98
CA LEU A 16 -5.78 0.56 4.44
C LEU A 16 -5.86 -0.87 4.97
N VAL A 17 -6.80 -1.67 4.48
CA VAL A 17 -6.94 -3.09 4.85
C VAL A 17 -5.65 -3.86 4.52
N TYR A 18 -5.12 -3.66 3.32
CA TYR A 18 -3.90 -4.33 2.88
C TYR A 18 -2.67 -3.94 3.73
N TRP A 19 -2.55 -2.66 4.04
CA TRP A 19 -1.50 -2.15 4.91
C TRP A 19 -1.59 -2.71 6.34
N VAL A 20 -2.80 -2.78 6.92
CA VAL A 20 -3.00 -3.42 8.23
C VAL A 20 -2.56 -4.89 8.19
N PHE A 21 -2.89 -5.62 7.13
CA PHE A 21 -2.46 -7.01 6.98
C PHE A 21 -0.93 -7.16 6.88
N ILE A 22 -0.28 -6.26 6.13
CA ILE A 22 1.19 -6.21 6.03
C ILE A 22 1.82 -5.88 7.38
N LEU A 23 1.25 -4.91 8.12
CA LEU A 23 1.74 -4.51 9.43
C LEU A 23 1.72 -5.70 10.40
N LEU A 24 0.60 -6.42 10.47
CA LEU A 24 0.46 -7.62 11.30
C LEU A 24 1.43 -8.73 10.87
N THR A 25 1.60 -8.94 9.56
CA THR A 25 2.56 -9.91 9.02
C THR A 25 4.00 -9.52 9.37
N SER A 26 4.34 -8.24 9.28
CA SER A 26 5.69 -7.73 9.58
C SER A 26 6.11 -7.98 11.02
N PHE A 27 5.17 -7.84 11.98
CA PHE A 27 5.44 -8.18 13.39
C PHE A 27 5.75 -9.67 13.58
N LYS A 28 5.00 -10.55 12.90
CA LYS A 28 5.28 -12.00 12.95
C LYS A 28 6.61 -12.36 12.32
N LEU A 29 6.93 -11.77 11.17
CA LEU A 29 8.19 -12.02 10.47
C LEU A 29 9.40 -11.55 11.28
N GLY A 30 9.31 -10.40 11.95
CA GLY A 30 10.38 -9.92 12.83
C GLY A 30 10.80 -10.95 13.89
N GLY A 31 9.83 -11.66 14.48
CA GLY A 31 10.09 -12.75 15.42
C GLY A 31 10.79 -13.96 14.76
N VAL A 32 10.36 -14.35 13.56
CA VAL A 32 11.00 -15.47 12.83
C VAL A 32 12.46 -15.17 12.48
N TYR A 33 12.77 -13.95 12.02
CA TYR A 33 14.15 -13.57 11.69
C TYR A 33 15.05 -13.50 12.94
N SER A 34 14.52 -13.08 14.09
CA SER A 34 15.29 -13.10 15.35
C SER A 34 15.54 -14.52 15.85
N ASP A 35 14.58 -15.44 15.65
CA ASP A 35 14.70 -16.82 16.11
C ASP A 35 15.71 -17.63 15.27
N LEU A 36 15.87 -17.30 13.98
CA LEU A 36 16.74 -18.02 13.05
C LEU A 36 18.18 -17.49 12.99
N ASP A 37 18.51 -16.39 13.69
CA ASP A 37 19.86 -15.74 13.73
C ASP A 37 20.55 -15.62 12.35
N LEU A 38 19.79 -15.23 11.34
CA LEU A 38 20.23 -15.30 9.93
C LEU A 38 21.19 -14.19 9.50
N GLY A 39 21.63 -13.33 10.43
CA GLY A 39 22.45 -12.13 10.12
C GLY A 39 21.78 -11.12 9.16
N TYR A 40 20.53 -11.38 8.73
CA TYR A 40 19.74 -10.52 7.87
C TYR A 40 18.86 -9.61 8.72
N ASN A 41 18.93 -8.30 8.47
CA ASN A 41 18.09 -7.32 9.13
C ASN A 41 16.85 -7.00 8.28
N PRO A 42 15.65 -7.54 8.61
CA PRO A 42 14.44 -7.30 7.83
C PRO A 42 13.84 -5.91 8.04
N LEU A 43 14.35 -5.11 8.99
CA LEU A 43 13.76 -3.80 9.34
C LEU A 43 13.67 -2.86 8.15
N VAL A 44 14.69 -2.82 7.30
CA VAL A 44 14.70 -1.92 6.13
C VAL A 44 13.56 -2.26 5.17
N SER A 45 13.39 -3.56 4.86
CA SER A 45 12.30 -4.05 4.00
C SER A 45 10.93 -3.80 4.63
N ILE A 46 10.79 -4.07 5.93
CA ILE A 46 9.56 -3.82 6.69
C ILE A 46 9.17 -2.34 6.65
N VAL A 47 10.12 -1.45 6.95
CA VAL A 47 9.87 0.00 6.95
C VAL A 47 9.48 0.48 5.56
N LEU A 48 10.20 0.07 4.50
CA LEU A 48 9.91 0.47 3.13
C LEU A 48 8.50 0.09 2.70
N VAL A 49 8.08 -1.16 2.93
CA VAL A 49 6.74 -1.63 2.54
C VAL A 49 5.65 -0.88 3.32
N ASN A 50 5.86 -0.63 4.62
CA ASN A 50 4.89 0.12 5.44
C ASN A 50 4.78 1.59 5.03
N VAL A 51 5.90 2.26 4.71
CA VAL A 51 5.91 3.64 4.22
C VAL A 51 5.21 3.74 2.87
N LEU A 52 5.45 2.80 1.96
CA LEU A 52 4.76 2.74 0.67
C LEU A 52 3.25 2.56 0.83
N GLY A 53 2.81 1.65 1.71
CA GLY A 53 1.40 1.44 1.97
C GLY A 53 0.71 2.68 2.55
N LEU A 54 1.34 3.35 3.51
CA LEU A 54 0.86 4.64 4.03
C LEU A 54 0.79 5.70 2.92
N GLY A 55 1.81 5.78 2.06
CA GLY A 55 1.81 6.70 0.91
C GLY A 55 0.62 6.49 -0.01
N LEU A 56 0.25 5.24 -0.30
CA LEU A 56 -0.91 4.90 -1.13
C LEU A 56 -2.25 5.27 -0.47
N ILE A 57 -2.38 5.04 0.83
CA ILE A 57 -3.55 5.42 1.63
C ILE A 57 -3.72 6.94 1.58
N VAL A 58 -2.65 7.67 1.91
CA VAL A 58 -2.65 9.15 1.92
C VAL A 58 -2.93 9.70 0.53
N ALA A 59 -2.36 9.13 -0.54
CA ALA A 59 -2.62 9.56 -1.90
C ALA A 59 -4.11 9.40 -2.29
N ASN A 60 -4.74 8.28 -1.92
CA ASN A 60 -6.14 8.02 -2.24
C ASN A 60 -7.08 8.96 -1.48
N PHE A 61 -6.93 9.07 -0.16
CA PHE A 61 -7.76 9.96 0.65
C PHE A 61 -7.47 11.44 0.37
N GLY A 62 -6.21 11.79 0.10
CA GLY A 62 -5.81 13.12 -0.32
C GLY A 62 -6.45 13.52 -1.65
N TYR A 63 -6.46 12.62 -2.64
CA TYR A 63 -7.13 12.87 -3.91
C TYR A 63 -8.66 12.96 -3.76
N PHE A 64 -9.27 12.14 -2.91
CA PHE A 64 -10.68 12.29 -2.55
C PHE A 64 -10.97 13.68 -1.95
N TYR A 65 -10.16 14.13 -0.98
CA TYR A 65 -10.31 15.44 -0.36
C TYR A 65 -10.14 16.57 -1.38
N TYR A 66 -9.17 16.44 -2.29
CA TYR A 66 -8.98 17.37 -3.41
C TYR A 66 -10.24 17.46 -4.29
N LEU A 67 -10.85 16.33 -4.67
CA LEU A 67 -12.08 16.32 -5.46
C LEU A 67 -13.26 16.98 -4.73
N VAL A 68 -13.39 16.77 -3.42
CA VAL A 68 -14.42 17.42 -2.59
C VAL A 68 -14.18 18.94 -2.54
N SER A 69 -12.94 19.37 -2.36
CA SER A 69 -12.57 20.79 -2.32
C SER A 69 -12.89 21.50 -3.64
N LYS A 70 -12.58 20.87 -4.78
CA LYS A 70 -12.90 21.40 -6.11
C LYS A 70 -14.40 21.50 -6.35
N GLU A 71 -15.15 20.47 -5.98
CA GLU A 71 -16.62 20.47 -6.12
C GLU A 71 -17.28 21.57 -5.28
N LYS A 72 -16.81 21.82 -4.04
CA LYS A 72 -17.30 22.93 -3.20
C LYS A 72 -17.05 24.32 -3.81
N LYS A 73 -16.03 24.45 -4.65
CA LYS A 73 -15.71 25.68 -5.40
C LYS A 73 -16.45 25.78 -6.73
N GLY A 74 -17.31 24.82 -7.06
CA GLY A 74 -17.99 24.75 -8.36
C GLY A 74 -17.07 24.36 -9.52
N GLU A 75 -15.85 23.88 -9.24
CA GLU A 75 -14.88 23.51 -10.26
C GLU A 75 -15.00 22.02 -10.62
N LEU A 76 -14.86 21.72 -11.92
CA LEU A 76 -14.78 20.35 -12.43
C LEU A 76 -13.34 19.95 -12.69
N VAL A 77 -12.94 18.78 -12.20
CA VAL A 77 -11.63 18.20 -12.49
C VAL A 77 -11.75 17.34 -13.75
N LYS A 78 -11.07 17.77 -14.82
CA LYS A 78 -11.00 17.00 -16.07
C LYS A 78 -10.33 15.65 -15.80
N ASN A 79 -10.85 14.58 -16.40
CA ASN A 79 -10.35 13.21 -16.25
C ASN A 79 -10.33 12.71 -14.79
N ALA A 80 -11.14 13.28 -13.89
CA ALA A 80 -11.13 12.90 -12.48
C ALA A 80 -11.27 11.39 -12.24
N VAL A 81 -12.12 10.74 -13.04
CA VAL A 81 -12.37 9.29 -12.98
C VAL A 81 -11.12 8.50 -13.38
N LEU A 82 -10.45 8.89 -14.47
CA LEU A 82 -9.23 8.23 -14.91
C LEU A 82 -8.14 8.32 -13.84
N PHE A 83 -7.94 9.50 -13.25
CA PHE A 83 -6.97 9.66 -12.15
C PHE A 83 -7.34 8.84 -10.91
N SER A 84 -8.62 8.75 -10.55
CA SER A 84 -9.06 7.87 -9.47
C SER A 84 -8.74 6.41 -9.77
N ILE A 85 -8.97 5.95 -11.00
CA ILE A 85 -8.64 4.58 -11.43
C ILE A 85 -7.12 4.35 -11.40
N LEU A 86 -6.32 5.31 -11.85
CA LEU A 86 -4.86 5.16 -11.85
C LEU A 86 -4.31 5.07 -10.42
N ILE A 87 -4.79 5.94 -9.51
CA ILE A 87 -4.35 5.97 -8.11
C ILE A 87 -4.88 4.77 -7.31
N ALA A 88 -6.06 4.25 -7.63
CA ALA A 88 -6.68 3.13 -6.92
C ALA A 88 -6.35 1.76 -7.54
N GLY A 89 -6.13 1.67 -8.85
CA GLY A 89 -6.05 0.42 -9.59
C GLY A 89 -4.62 -0.03 -9.86
N VAL A 90 -3.75 0.86 -10.34
CA VAL A 90 -2.38 0.49 -10.72
C VAL A 90 -1.56 0.00 -9.51
N PRO A 91 -1.55 0.71 -8.36
CA PRO A 91 -0.81 0.23 -7.20
C PRO A 91 -1.45 -1.00 -6.56
N LEU A 92 -2.72 -1.33 -6.87
CA LEU A 92 -3.41 -2.48 -6.30
C LEU A 92 -2.80 -3.81 -6.77
N LEU A 93 -2.21 -3.81 -7.97
CA LEU A 93 -1.48 -4.97 -8.51
C LEU A 93 -0.01 -4.99 -8.05
N LEU A 94 0.62 -3.81 -8.01
CA LEU A 94 2.06 -3.69 -7.73
C LEU A 94 2.40 -3.81 -6.25
N PHE A 95 1.60 -3.21 -5.37
CA PHE A 95 1.90 -3.16 -3.94
C PHE A 95 1.89 -4.54 -3.26
N PRO A 96 0.91 -5.44 -3.53
CA PRO A 96 0.97 -6.84 -3.12
C PRO A 96 2.25 -7.56 -3.55
N ALA A 97 2.61 -7.45 -4.84
CA ALA A 97 3.78 -8.13 -5.39
C ALA A 97 5.08 -7.63 -4.75
N ILE A 98 5.23 -6.32 -4.60
CA ILE A 98 6.36 -5.70 -3.90
C ILE A 98 6.43 -6.18 -2.45
N SER A 99 5.30 -6.21 -1.75
CA SER A 99 5.24 -6.65 -0.36
C SER A 99 5.68 -8.10 -0.19
N VAL A 100 5.26 -9.00 -1.10
CA VAL A 100 5.69 -10.40 -1.12
C VAL A 100 7.19 -10.52 -1.39
N ILE A 101 7.71 -9.81 -2.40
CA ILE A 101 9.13 -9.87 -2.76
C ILE A 101 10.02 -9.37 -1.61
N PHE A 102 9.64 -8.27 -0.97
CA PHE A 102 10.46 -7.66 0.09
C PHE A 102 10.37 -8.37 1.44
N LEU A 103 9.23 -9.02 1.75
CA LEU A 103 9.00 -9.60 3.08
C LEU A 103 9.13 -11.12 3.12
N ILE A 104 8.71 -11.82 2.06
CA ILE A 104 8.58 -13.29 2.05
C ILE A 104 9.74 -13.95 1.30
N LEU A 105 10.14 -13.40 0.16
CA LEU A 105 11.18 -14.00 -0.69
C LEU A 105 12.54 -14.19 0.02
N PRO A 106 13.00 -13.27 0.89
CA PRO A 106 14.23 -13.47 1.64
C PRO A 106 14.14 -14.67 2.59
N LEU A 107 12.97 -14.92 3.23
CA LEU A 107 12.78 -16.12 4.05
C LEU A 107 12.85 -17.38 3.21
N TYR A 108 12.15 -17.41 2.06
CA TYR A 108 12.12 -18.58 1.20
C TYR A 108 13.52 -18.94 0.68
N SER A 109 14.26 -17.94 0.18
CA SER A 109 15.63 -18.12 -0.31
C SER A 109 16.60 -18.63 0.75
N ILE A 110 16.37 -18.26 2.02
CA ILE A 110 17.22 -18.72 3.12
C ILE A 110 16.81 -20.13 3.54
N THR A 111 15.52 -20.44 3.65
CA THR A 111 15.04 -21.78 4.02
C THR A 111 15.23 -22.84 2.93
N SER A 112 15.29 -22.47 1.65
CA SER A 112 15.55 -23.42 0.56
C SER A 112 17.04 -23.76 0.37
N ALA A 113 17.92 -23.03 1.04
CA ALA A 113 19.36 -23.24 1.01
C ALA A 113 19.85 -24.18 2.13
N PHE A 114 18.97 -24.56 3.05
CA PHE A 114 19.15 -25.58 4.10
C PHE A 114 18.31 -26.82 3.78
#